data_AF-X1MJT3-F1
#
_entry.id   AF-X1MJT3-F1
#
_cell.length_a   1.000
_cell.length_b   1.000
_cell.length_c   1.000
_cell.angle_alpha   90.00
_cell.angle_beta   90.00
_cell.angle_gamma   90.00
#
_symmetry.space_group_name_H-M   'P 1'
#
loop_
_entity.id
_entity.type
_entity.pdbx_description
1 polymer ?
#
loop_
_entity_poly.entity_id
_entity_poly.type
_entity_poly.pdbx_seq_one_letter_code
_entity_poly.pdbx_strand_id
1 'polypeptide(L)'
;ADFLMQGINLQPLWKYLDIKPDLKQPALWEAYGKLNTAVLRLSDGCPFNCTYCSVPKVYRQFGARPPERSLAELQLLVKRGVKNIAFYDDALVFEAEKVLMPFLEEALKQDILASVSLDASRGSRKVNLHSPNGLNARFITKDLAELMVQAGFKTFYLGLESVSSQWQQRTGSKVSSDELARAVKYLTAAGTEPTSITAYQILGHPHTDVAELEASMHFANSLSIRGMQTVEVIEEVKISLAAQKSCHT
;
A
#
# COMPACT_ATOMS: atom_id res chain seq x y z
N ALA A 1 -13.36 33.39 -7.31
CA ALA A 1 -13.94 32.14 -7.82
C ALA A 1 -12.87 31.08 -7.73
N ASP A 2 -13.19 29.91 -7.19
CA ASP A 2 -12.22 28.82 -7.08
C ASP A 2 -11.99 28.17 -8.45
N PHE A 3 -10.73 27.85 -8.76
CA PHE A 3 -10.39 27.11 -9.96
C PHE A 3 -10.64 25.62 -9.74
N LEU A 4 -11.70 25.10 -10.35
CA LEU A 4 -12.05 23.68 -10.27
C LEU A 4 -11.57 22.94 -11.52
N MET A 5 -10.79 21.89 -11.31
CA MET A 5 -10.29 21.02 -12.37
C MET A 5 -10.90 19.62 -12.21
N GLN A 6 -11.38 19.05 -13.30
CA GLN A 6 -11.95 17.70 -13.32
C GLN A 6 -10.89 16.65 -13.67
N GLY A 7 -10.82 15.59 -12.87
CA GLY A 7 -9.93 14.45 -13.10
C GLY A 7 -8.44 14.78 -12.94
N ILE A 8 -7.60 14.00 -13.62
CA ILE A 8 -6.13 14.04 -13.47
C ILE A 8 -5.41 14.85 -14.57
N ASN A 9 -6.14 15.50 -15.48
CA ASN A 9 -5.54 16.31 -16.54
C ASN A 9 -5.12 17.67 -16.00
N LEU A 10 -3.82 17.84 -15.71
CA LEU A 10 -3.25 19.06 -15.14
C LEU A 10 -3.02 20.20 -16.16
N GLN A 11 -3.29 19.99 -17.46
CA GLN A 11 -3.09 21.03 -18.49
C GLN A 11 -3.83 22.35 -18.19
N PRO A 12 -5.11 22.36 -17.76
CA PRO A 12 -5.80 23.59 -17.41
C PRO A 12 -5.12 24.32 -16.24
N LEU A 13 -4.60 23.59 -15.26
CA LEU A 13 -3.88 24.17 -14.12
C LEU A 13 -2.57 24.83 -14.56
N TRP A 14 -1.77 24.15 -15.39
CA TRP A 14 -0.51 24.72 -15.89
C TRP A 14 -0.72 25.96 -16.74
N LYS A 15 -1.76 25.95 -17.59
CA LYS A 15 -2.17 27.14 -18.35
C LYS A 15 -2.61 28.29 -17.44
N TYR A 16 -3.34 27.98 -16.37
CA TYR A 16 -3.79 28.98 -15.40
C TYR A 16 -2.62 29.60 -14.63
N LEU A 17 -1.62 28.79 -14.25
CA LEU A 17 -0.43 29.24 -13.53
C LEU A 17 0.65 29.88 -14.44
N ASP A 18 0.49 29.81 -15.76
CA ASP A 18 1.49 30.20 -16.76
C ASP A 18 2.85 29.52 -16.56
N ILE A 19 2.82 28.20 -16.27
CA ILE A 19 4.01 27.39 -16.02
C ILE A 19 4.12 26.28 -17.06
N LYS A 20 5.32 26.06 -17.58
CA LYS A 20 5.67 24.85 -18.33
C LYS A 20 6.27 23.82 -17.36
N PRO A 21 5.55 22.73 -17.02
CA PRO A 21 6.06 21.75 -16.07
C PRO A 21 7.21 20.95 -16.68
N ASP A 22 8.22 20.64 -15.87
CA ASP A 22 9.13 19.53 -16.16
C ASP A 22 8.51 18.24 -15.58
N LEU A 23 8.07 17.33 -16.43
CA LEU A 23 7.46 16.07 -16.00
C LEU A 23 8.51 15.01 -15.65
N LYS A 24 9.79 15.27 -15.90
CA LYS A 24 10.91 14.38 -15.56
C LYS A 24 11.48 14.68 -14.19
N GLN A 25 11.26 15.88 -13.66
CA GLN A 25 11.75 16.24 -12.34
C GLN A 25 11.07 15.37 -11.25
N PRO A 26 11.82 14.89 -10.24
CA PRO A 26 11.24 14.29 -9.06
C PRO A 26 10.43 15.33 -8.28
N ALA A 27 9.67 14.90 -7.26
CA ALA A 27 9.04 15.87 -6.36
C ALA A 27 10.10 16.74 -5.67
N LEU A 28 9.70 17.95 -5.26
CA LEU A 28 10.58 18.95 -4.65
C LEU A 28 10.91 18.59 -3.19
N TRP A 29 11.58 17.46 -3.00
CA TRP A 29 11.99 16.95 -1.69
C TRP A 29 13.03 17.86 -1.02
N GLU A 30 13.77 18.64 -1.80
CA GLU A 30 14.78 19.60 -1.35
C GLU A 30 14.19 20.80 -0.60
N ALA A 31 12.89 21.08 -0.76
CA ALA A 31 12.20 22.11 0.03
C ALA A 31 12.08 21.73 1.52
N TYR A 32 12.25 20.46 1.88
CA TYR A 32 12.22 20.00 3.26
C TYR A 32 13.60 20.09 3.90
N GLY A 33 13.74 20.87 4.97
CA GLY A 33 15.00 20.98 5.71
C GLY A 33 15.47 19.68 6.38
N LYS A 34 14.53 18.80 6.76
CA LYS A 34 14.81 17.45 7.27
C LYS A 34 13.71 16.49 6.80
N LEU A 35 14.11 15.35 6.22
CA LEU A 35 13.20 14.36 5.65
C LEU A 35 13.46 12.98 6.26
N ASN A 36 12.60 12.54 7.19
CA ASN A 36 12.71 11.21 7.82
C ASN A 36 11.93 10.14 7.04
N THR A 37 10.85 10.56 6.38
CA THR A 37 9.93 9.71 5.64
C THR A 37 9.60 10.35 4.31
N ALA A 38 9.44 9.55 3.27
CA ALA A 38 9.02 10.00 1.96
C ALA A 38 8.05 9.01 1.30
N VAL A 39 7.38 9.48 0.26
CA VAL A 39 6.50 8.68 -0.57
C VAL A 39 7.17 8.41 -1.90
N LEU A 40 7.01 7.20 -2.42
CA LEU A 40 7.40 6.82 -3.76
C LEU A 40 6.22 6.15 -4.46
N ARG A 41 6.17 6.26 -5.79
CA ARG A 41 5.16 5.58 -6.61
C ARG A 41 5.78 5.00 -7.86
N LEU A 42 5.39 3.78 -8.22
CA LEU A 42 5.84 3.09 -9.43
C LEU A 42 4.76 3.04 -10.53
N SER A 43 3.52 3.39 -10.18
CA SER A 43 2.35 3.28 -11.02
C SER A 43 1.24 4.26 -10.58
N ASP A 44 0.31 4.47 -11.50
CA ASP A 44 -0.92 5.22 -11.29
C ASP A 44 -2.14 4.33 -11.55
N GLY A 45 -3.15 4.46 -10.70
CA GLY A 45 -4.42 3.75 -10.85
C GLY A 45 -4.37 2.28 -10.43
N CYS A 46 -5.52 1.62 -10.61
CA CYS A 46 -5.76 0.25 -10.21
C CYS A 46 -6.69 -0.38 -11.25
N PRO A 47 -6.45 -1.63 -11.69
CA PRO A 47 -7.30 -2.28 -12.70
C PRO A 47 -8.62 -2.82 -12.11
N PHE A 48 -8.77 -2.79 -10.78
CA PHE A 48 -9.94 -3.32 -10.08
C PHE A 48 -11.04 -2.27 -9.97
N ASN A 49 -12.29 -2.71 -10.04
CA ASN A 49 -13.46 -1.82 -9.96
C ASN A 49 -14.24 -2.02 -8.64
N CYS A 50 -13.53 -1.95 -7.50
CA CYS A 50 -14.15 -2.17 -6.21
C CYS A 50 -15.19 -1.08 -5.90
N THR A 51 -16.38 -1.47 -5.41
CA THR A 51 -17.53 -0.56 -5.26
C THR A 51 -17.30 0.58 -4.26
N TYR A 52 -16.46 0.33 -3.26
CA TYR A 52 -16.05 1.28 -2.22
C TYR A 52 -14.83 2.13 -2.61
N CYS A 53 -14.20 1.87 -3.75
CA CYS A 53 -12.95 2.51 -4.13
C CYS A 53 -13.18 3.72 -5.05
N SER A 54 -12.49 4.82 -4.77
CA SER A 54 -12.52 6.02 -5.62
C SER A 54 -11.57 5.93 -6.82
N VAL A 55 -10.56 5.06 -6.77
CA VAL A 55 -9.50 4.95 -7.78
C VAL A 55 -10.06 4.77 -9.20
N PRO A 56 -11.06 3.90 -9.48
CA PRO A 56 -11.62 3.75 -10.82
C PRO A 56 -12.34 5.00 -11.35
N LYS A 57 -12.79 5.89 -10.46
CA LYS A 57 -13.41 7.17 -10.83
C LYS A 57 -12.36 8.24 -11.14
N VAL A 58 -11.19 8.16 -10.51
CA VAL A 58 -10.09 9.13 -10.67
C VAL A 58 -9.17 8.74 -11.83
N TYR A 59 -8.81 7.46 -11.88
CA TYR A 59 -7.90 6.88 -12.86
C TYR A 59 -8.66 5.93 -13.78
N ARG A 60 -8.44 6.05 -15.10
CA ARG A 60 -9.12 5.20 -16.09
C ARG A 60 -8.59 3.78 -16.12
N GLN A 61 -7.29 3.60 -15.92
CA GLN A 61 -6.60 2.32 -16.02
C GLN A 61 -5.31 2.34 -15.20
N PHE A 62 -4.80 1.17 -14.87
CA PHE A 62 -3.46 1.01 -14.36
C PHE A 62 -2.42 1.46 -15.39
N GLY A 63 -1.43 2.22 -14.95
CA GLY A 63 -0.31 2.64 -15.79
C GLY A 63 0.99 2.65 -15.00
N ALA A 64 1.97 1.84 -15.44
CA ALA A 64 3.32 1.90 -14.91
C ALA A 64 3.97 3.26 -15.22
N ARG A 65 4.70 3.80 -14.24
CA ARG A 65 5.54 4.99 -14.42
C ARG A 65 6.87 4.59 -15.04
N PRO A 66 7.57 5.50 -15.74
CA PRO A 66 8.92 5.24 -16.22
C PRO A 66 9.84 4.82 -15.05
N PRO A 67 10.47 3.64 -15.10
CA PRO A 67 11.27 3.12 -13.99
C PRO A 67 12.48 4.01 -13.67
N GLU A 68 13.05 4.68 -14.68
CA GLU A 68 14.19 5.58 -14.51
C GLU A 68 13.84 6.78 -13.63
N ARG A 69 12.59 7.27 -13.74
CA ARG A 69 12.10 8.37 -12.92
C ARG A 69 12.01 7.96 -11.46
N SER A 70 11.42 6.80 -11.18
CA SER A 70 11.25 6.29 -9.82
C SER A 70 12.59 5.93 -9.18
N LEU A 71 13.54 5.41 -9.96
CA LEU A 71 14.89 5.12 -9.47
C LEU A 71 15.66 6.40 -9.14
N ALA A 72 15.59 7.42 -10.00
CA ALA A 72 16.21 8.72 -9.72
C ALA A 72 15.61 9.37 -8.46
N GLU A 73 14.29 9.27 -8.27
CA GLU A 73 13.63 9.76 -7.07
C GLU A 73 14.07 8.97 -5.83
N LEU A 74 14.14 7.64 -5.90
CA LEU A 74 14.67 6.82 -4.80
C LEU A 74 16.10 7.24 -4.42
N GLN A 75 16.99 7.39 -5.41
CA GLN A 75 18.38 7.83 -5.18
C GLN A 75 18.44 9.20 -4.49
N LEU A 76 17.61 10.16 -4.92
CA LEU A 76 17.51 11.47 -4.29
C LEU A 76 17.09 11.34 -2.82
N LEU A 77 16.05 10.55 -2.53
CA LEU A 77 15.56 10.32 -1.17
C LEU A 77 16.64 9.70 -0.28
N VAL A 78 17.35 8.69 -0.77
CA VAL A 78 18.45 8.06 -0.02
C VAL A 78 19.58 9.07 0.23
N LYS A 79 19.98 9.86 -0.77
CA LYS A 79 20.99 10.92 -0.63
C LYS A 79 20.57 12.00 0.37
N ARG A 80 19.27 12.24 0.51
CA ARG A 80 18.69 13.15 1.51
C ARG A 80 18.60 12.54 2.91
N GLY A 81 19.00 11.28 3.08
CA GLY A 81 19.06 10.61 4.37
C GLY A 81 17.72 10.04 4.83
N VAL A 82 16.73 9.91 3.93
CA VAL A 82 15.43 9.33 4.26
C VAL A 82 15.59 7.90 4.74
N LYS A 83 14.92 7.57 5.85
CA LYS A 83 15.00 6.26 6.47
C LYS A 83 13.78 5.38 6.23
N ASN A 84 12.62 5.97 5.95
CA ASN A 84 11.40 5.23 5.70
C ASN A 84 10.76 5.71 4.40
N ILE A 85 10.57 4.82 3.44
CA ILE A 85 9.93 5.14 2.16
C ILE A 85 8.67 4.30 2.05
N ALA A 86 7.54 4.96 1.82
CA ALA A 86 6.26 4.32 1.64
C ALA A 86 5.84 4.34 0.16
N PHE A 87 5.54 3.16 -0.39
CA PHE A 87 4.92 3.04 -1.70
C PHE A 87 3.43 3.33 -1.61
N TYR A 88 2.99 4.42 -2.24
CA TYR A 88 1.58 4.87 -2.27
C TYR A 88 0.89 4.54 -3.59
N ASP A 89 1.34 3.51 -4.27
CA ASP A 89 0.64 2.94 -5.41
C ASP A 89 -0.72 2.37 -4.99
N ASP A 90 -1.74 2.56 -5.82
CA ASP A 90 -3.07 1.97 -5.58
C ASP A 90 -3.07 0.44 -5.82
N ALA A 91 -2.13 -0.04 -6.64
CA ALA A 91 -1.99 -1.45 -7.03
C ALA A 91 -0.51 -1.87 -7.16
N LEU A 92 0.31 -1.60 -6.15
CA LEU A 92 1.77 -1.79 -6.18
C LEU A 92 2.24 -3.15 -6.73
N VAL A 93 1.54 -4.23 -6.37
CA VAL A 93 1.89 -5.62 -6.71
C VAL A 93 1.13 -6.16 -7.93
N PHE A 94 0.30 -5.35 -8.56
CA PHE A 94 -0.32 -5.72 -9.83
C PHE A 94 0.74 -5.66 -10.94
N GLU A 95 0.84 -6.73 -11.73
CA GLU A 95 1.93 -6.91 -12.71
C GLU A 95 3.34 -6.71 -12.10
N ALA A 96 3.56 -7.19 -10.87
CA ALA A 96 4.81 -6.98 -10.15
C ALA A 96 6.06 -7.36 -10.96
N GLU A 97 6.01 -8.44 -11.75
CA GLU A 97 7.09 -8.89 -12.64
C GLU A 97 7.50 -7.85 -13.69
N LYS A 98 6.60 -6.94 -14.06
CA LYS A 98 6.86 -5.87 -15.05
C LYS A 98 7.25 -4.55 -14.40
N VAL A 99 6.89 -4.33 -13.13
CA VAL A 99 6.99 -3.02 -12.46
C VAL A 99 7.82 -3.10 -11.19
N LEU A 100 7.29 -3.69 -10.12
CA LEU A 100 7.93 -3.69 -8.81
C LEU A 100 9.21 -4.54 -8.80
N MET A 101 9.20 -5.75 -9.35
CA MET A 101 10.35 -6.65 -9.31
C MET A 101 11.57 -6.06 -10.04
N PRO A 102 11.47 -5.60 -11.30
CA PRO A 102 12.59 -4.96 -11.99
C PRO A 102 13.10 -3.71 -11.25
N PHE A 103 12.19 -2.93 -10.66
CA PHE A 103 12.56 -1.76 -9.87
C PHE A 103 13.39 -2.15 -8.62
N LEU A 104 12.95 -3.15 -7.86
CA LEU A 104 13.67 -3.62 -6.66
C LEU A 104 15.00 -4.27 -7.01
N GLU A 105 15.04 -5.09 -8.05
CA GLU A 105 16.25 -5.74 -8.56
C GLU A 105 17.30 -4.70 -8.97
N GLU A 106 16.91 -3.70 -9.76
CA GLU A 106 17.82 -2.65 -10.20
C GLU A 106 18.27 -1.77 -9.00
N ALA A 107 17.37 -1.45 -8.07
CA ALA A 107 17.72 -0.69 -6.88
C ALA A 107 18.67 -1.44 -5.94
N LEU A 108 18.56 -2.77 -5.85
CA LEU A 108 19.50 -3.63 -5.15
C LEU A 108 20.84 -3.73 -5.87
N LYS A 109 20.82 -3.93 -7.20
CA LYS A 109 22.01 -4.03 -8.05
C LYS A 109 22.85 -2.76 -8.04
N GLN A 110 22.22 -1.59 -7.98
CA GLN A 110 22.89 -0.28 -7.85
C GLN A 110 23.31 0.06 -6.41
N ASP A 111 23.16 -0.86 -5.45
CA ASP A 111 23.44 -0.64 -4.02
C ASP A 111 22.66 0.55 -3.41
N ILE A 112 21.52 0.94 -3.97
CA ILE A 112 20.71 2.05 -3.45
C ILE A 112 20.03 1.62 -2.13
N LEU A 113 19.48 0.40 -2.11
CA LEU A 113 18.76 -0.16 -0.97
C LEU A 113 19.64 -0.99 -0.05
N ALA A 114 20.73 -1.56 -0.58
CA ALA A 114 21.58 -2.46 0.16
C ALA A 114 22.41 -1.74 1.25
N SER A 115 22.69 -2.49 2.31
CA SER A 115 23.46 -2.05 3.48
C SER A 115 24.94 -2.32 3.23
N VAL A 116 25.78 -1.28 3.30
CA VAL A 116 27.19 -1.49 3.62
C VAL A 116 27.28 -1.48 5.15
N SER A 117 27.34 -2.65 5.79
CA SER A 117 27.76 -2.76 7.18
C SER A 117 28.91 -3.76 7.28
N LEU A 118 30.04 -3.30 7.81
CA LEU A 118 31.21 -4.12 8.18
C LEU A 118 30.99 -4.89 9.50
N ASP A 119 29.85 -4.67 10.16
CA ASP A 119 29.46 -5.36 11.38
C ASP A 119 28.24 -6.27 11.09
N ALA A 120 28.50 -7.57 11.05
CA ALA A 120 27.53 -8.64 10.83
C ALA A 120 26.52 -8.79 11.98
N SER A 121 26.71 -8.12 13.12
CA SER A 121 25.86 -8.28 14.30
C SER A 121 24.64 -7.34 14.32
N ARG A 122 24.61 -6.29 13.49
CA ARG A 122 23.45 -5.40 13.28
C ARG A 122 23.42 -4.86 11.85
N GLY A 123 22.79 -5.59 10.94
CA GLY A 123 22.58 -5.17 9.54
C GLY A 123 21.78 -3.87 9.43
N SER A 124 22.46 -2.71 9.39
CA SER A 124 21.82 -1.40 9.25
C SER A 124 21.56 -1.07 7.78
N ARG A 125 20.38 -1.44 7.26
CA ARG A 125 19.95 -1.05 5.90
C ARG A 125 19.91 0.47 5.73
N LYS A 126 20.18 0.95 4.51
CA LYS A 126 20.12 2.39 4.18
C LYS A 126 18.71 2.95 4.43
N VAL A 127 17.67 2.17 4.08
CA VAL A 127 16.25 2.55 4.09
C VAL A 127 15.34 1.37 4.48
N ASN A 128 14.19 1.68 5.09
CA ASN A 128 13.05 0.78 5.32
C ASN A 128 11.95 1.07 4.29
N LEU A 129 11.40 0.01 3.68
CA LEU A 129 10.31 0.14 2.72
C LEU A 129 8.97 -0.24 3.35
N HIS A 130 7.91 0.46 2.95
CA HIS A 130 6.56 0.28 3.51
C HIS A 130 5.51 0.26 2.40
N SER A 131 4.46 -0.54 2.59
CA SER A 131 3.28 -0.59 1.72
C SER A 131 2.01 -0.27 2.53
N PRO A 132 1.78 1.00 2.90
CA PRO A 132 0.62 1.38 3.72
C PRO A 132 -0.71 1.21 2.97
N ASN A 133 -0.68 1.32 1.65
CA ASN A 133 -1.83 0.99 0.81
C ASN A 133 -2.01 -0.53 0.78
N GLY A 134 -3.25 -0.99 0.94
CA GLY A 134 -3.57 -2.41 0.99
C GLY A 134 -3.17 -3.14 -0.29
N LEU A 135 -2.07 -3.88 -0.23
CA LEU A 135 -1.62 -4.77 -1.30
C LEU A 135 -2.72 -5.79 -1.58
N ASN A 136 -2.95 -6.08 -2.86
CA ASN A 136 -3.82 -7.18 -3.23
C ASN A 136 -3.07 -8.50 -2.97
N ALA A 137 -3.49 -9.22 -1.92
CA ALA A 137 -2.80 -10.42 -1.45
C ALA A 137 -2.75 -11.55 -2.51
N ARG A 138 -3.69 -11.55 -3.47
CA ARG A 138 -3.71 -12.51 -4.60
C ARG A 138 -2.40 -12.56 -5.37
N PHE A 139 -1.74 -11.41 -5.53
CA PHE A 139 -0.52 -11.30 -6.35
C PHE A 139 0.77 -11.47 -5.56
N ILE A 140 0.69 -11.72 -4.26
CA ILE A 140 1.88 -12.04 -3.47
C ILE A 140 2.28 -13.48 -3.78
N THR A 141 3.31 -13.63 -4.61
CA THR A 141 3.97 -14.90 -4.88
C THR A 141 5.12 -15.12 -3.90
N LYS A 142 5.66 -16.35 -3.87
CA LYS A 142 6.84 -16.67 -3.07
C LYS A 142 8.04 -15.78 -3.46
N ASP A 143 8.38 -15.74 -4.74
CA ASP A 143 9.54 -15.01 -5.25
C ASP A 143 9.40 -13.49 -5.02
N LEU A 144 8.18 -12.95 -5.17
CA LEU A 144 7.91 -11.55 -4.87
C LEU A 144 8.09 -11.26 -3.37
N ALA A 145 7.57 -12.12 -2.49
CA ALA A 145 7.73 -11.96 -1.05
C ALA A 145 9.21 -11.97 -0.63
N GLU A 146 10.00 -12.91 -1.16
CA GLU A 146 11.44 -12.99 -0.92
C GLU A 146 12.16 -11.71 -1.37
N LEU A 147 11.88 -11.25 -2.59
CA LEU A 147 12.48 -10.03 -3.13
C LEU A 147 12.10 -8.77 -2.32
N MET A 148 10.83 -8.64 -1.90
CA MET A 148 10.39 -7.52 -1.06
C MET A 148 11.11 -7.49 0.29
N VAL A 149 11.24 -8.64 0.96
CA VAL A 149 11.95 -8.73 2.25
C VAL A 149 13.44 -8.45 2.07
N GLN A 150 14.05 -8.99 1.01
CA GLN A 150 15.45 -8.72 0.66
C GLN A 150 15.69 -7.22 0.42
N ALA A 151 14.80 -6.57 -0.35
CA ALA A 151 14.84 -5.15 -0.67
C ALA A 151 14.60 -4.22 0.53
N GLY A 152 14.12 -4.76 1.66
CA GLY A 152 14.02 -4.00 2.90
C GLY A 152 12.60 -3.58 3.28
N PHE A 153 11.57 -4.23 2.74
CA PHE A 153 10.21 -4.04 3.24
C PHE A 153 10.10 -4.44 4.71
N LYS A 154 9.45 -3.58 5.50
CA LYS A 154 9.27 -3.74 6.95
C LYS A 154 7.82 -3.95 7.34
N THR A 155 6.87 -3.44 6.55
CA THR A 155 5.44 -3.53 6.86
C THR A 155 4.65 -3.86 5.61
N PHE A 156 3.70 -4.78 5.75
CA PHE A 156 2.83 -5.25 4.68
C PHE A 156 1.38 -5.07 5.10
N TYR A 157 0.67 -4.17 4.43
CA TYR A 157 -0.77 -4.05 4.60
C TYR A 157 -1.46 -4.78 3.45
N LEU A 158 -2.37 -5.69 3.76
CA LEU A 158 -3.08 -6.54 2.80
C LEU A 158 -4.57 -6.17 2.81
N GLY A 159 -5.13 -5.85 1.64
CA GLY A 159 -6.54 -5.44 1.52
C GLY A 159 -7.50 -6.62 1.52
N LEU A 160 -7.84 -7.18 2.70
CA LEU A 160 -8.80 -8.28 2.87
C LEU A 160 -10.25 -7.79 2.76
N GLU A 161 -10.55 -6.68 3.44
CA GLU A 161 -11.86 -6.03 3.61
C GLU A 161 -12.94 -6.85 4.35
N SER A 162 -13.20 -8.09 3.92
CA SER A 162 -14.15 -9.01 4.57
C SER A 162 -13.86 -10.47 4.18
N VAL A 163 -14.08 -11.42 5.11
CA VAL A 163 -14.05 -12.87 4.82
C VAL A 163 -15.33 -13.40 4.19
N SER A 164 -16.40 -12.60 4.14
CA SER A 164 -17.68 -12.99 3.54
C SER A 164 -17.55 -13.11 2.03
N SER A 165 -17.75 -14.33 1.50
CA SER A 165 -17.71 -14.60 0.06
C SER A 165 -18.80 -13.84 -0.70
N GLN A 166 -19.99 -13.69 -0.10
CA GLN A 166 -21.08 -12.90 -0.67
C GLN A 166 -20.71 -11.41 -0.75
N TRP A 167 -20.07 -10.89 0.31
CA TRP A 167 -19.58 -9.51 0.30
C TRP A 167 -18.53 -9.31 -0.79
N GLN A 168 -17.52 -10.18 -0.86
CA GLN A 168 -16.47 -10.13 -1.88
C GLN A 168 -17.07 -10.11 -3.29
N GLN A 169 -18.01 -11.01 -3.59
CA GLN A 169 -18.66 -11.06 -4.91
C GLN A 169 -19.40 -9.77 -5.28
N ARG A 170 -20.06 -9.12 -4.30
CA ARG A 170 -20.79 -7.86 -4.53
C ARG A 170 -19.88 -6.65 -4.70
N THR A 171 -18.70 -6.65 -4.10
CA THR A 171 -17.83 -5.46 -4.02
C THR A 171 -16.60 -5.52 -4.92
N GLY A 172 -16.42 -6.58 -5.72
CA GLY A 172 -15.41 -6.67 -6.79
C GLY A 172 -14.46 -7.86 -6.73
N SER A 173 -14.69 -8.83 -5.83
CA SER A 173 -13.94 -10.09 -5.69
C SER A 173 -12.43 -9.90 -5.62
N LYS A 174 -11.99 -8.91 -4.84
CA LYS A 174 -10.61 -8.44 -4.81
C LYS A 174 -9.65 -9.51 -4.30
N VAL A 175 -10.02 -10.21 -3.22
CA VAL A 175 -9.18 -11.23 -2.59
C VAL A 175 -10.02 -12.26 -1.82
N SER A 176 -9.62 -13.53 -1.80
CA SER A 176 -10.22 -14.55 -0.93
C SER A 176 -9.45 -14.76 0.36
N SER A 177 -10.08 -15.40 1.35
CA SER A 177 -9.41 -15.81 2.60
C SER A 177 -8.20 -16.72 2.33
N ASP A 178 -8.32 -17.67 1.39
CA ASP A 178 -7.22 -18.57 1.02
C ASP A 178 -6.06 -17.81 0.35
N GLU A 179 -6.37 -16.81 -0.48
CA GLU A 179 -5.37 -15.93 -1.08
C GLU A 179 -4.61 -15.14 -0.02
N LEU A 180 -5.32 -14.60 0.98
CA LEU A 180 -4.70 -13.92 2.12
C LEU A 180 -3.80 -14.87 2.92
N ALA A 181 -4.31 -16.04 3.33
CA ALA A 181 -3.56 -17.00 4.13
C ALA A 181 -2.28 -17.45 3.42
N ARG A 182 -2.35 -17.65 2.10
CA ARG A 182 -1.19 -17.97 1.26
C ARG A 182 -0.19 -16.82 1.18
N ALA A 183 -0.64 -15.58 1.01
CA ALA A 183 0.25 -14.42 1.02
C ALA A 183 0.98 -14.26 2.35
N VAL A 184 0.26 -14.42 3.48
CA VAL A 184 0.86 -14.42 4.83
C VAL A 184 1.92 -15.51 4.94
N LYS A 185 1.60 -16.74 4.49
CA LYS A 185 2.57 -17.85 4.49
C LYS A 185 3.84 -17.50 3.72
N TYR A 186 3.73 -16.91 2.52
CA TYR A 186 4.90 -16.53 1.73
C TYR A 186 5.72 -15.42 2.39
N LEU A 187 5.07 -14.38 2.92
CA LEU A 187 5.76 -13.28 3.60
C LEU A 187 6.47 -13.75 4.87
N THR A 188 5.84 -14.61 5.67
CA THR A 188 6.45 -15.19 6.88
C THR A 188 7.61 -16.11 6.52
N ALA A 189 7.45 -16.97 5.49
CA ALA A 189 8.54 -17.83 5.01
C ALA A 189 9.73 -17.03 4.46
N ALA A 190 9.50 -15.84 3.90
CA ALA A 190 10.54 -14.91 3.45
C ALA A 190 11.23 -14.16 4.61
N GLY A 191 10.79 -14.35 5.86
CA GLY A 191 11.40 -13.73 7.05
C GLY A 191 10.68 -12.49 7.59
N THR A 192 9.42 -12.26 7.19
CA THR A 192 8.58 -11.21 7.79
C THR A 192 7.97 -11.69 9.10
N GLU A 193 8.10 -10.91 10.17
CA GLU A 193 7.36 -11.16 11.40
C GLU A 193 5.85 -11.03 11.17
N PRO A 194 5.00 -11.98 11.61
CA PRO A 194 3.55 -11.90 11.44
C PRO A 194 2.93 -10.58 11.93
N THR A 195 3.50 -9.99 13.00
CA THR A 195 3.07 -8.71 13.56
C THR A 195 3.34 -7.52 12.62
N SER A 196 4.22 -7.66 11.63
CA SER A 196 4.48 -6.67 10.58
C SER A 196 3.51 -6.78 9.40
N ILE A 197 2.65 -7.79 9.39
CA ILE A 197 1.59 -8.00 8.41
C ILE A 197 0.27 -7.51 9.01
N THR A 198 -0.53 -6.81 8.22
CA THR A 198 -1.81 -6.24 8.68
C THR A 198 -2.88 -6.44 7.64
N ALA A 199 -3.98 -7.08 8.01
CA ALA A 199 -5.16 -7.21 7.15
C ALA A 199 -6.11 -6.03 7.38
N TYR A 200 -6.36 -5.26 6.32
CA TYR A 200 -7.42 -4.26 6.31
C TYR A 200 -8.79 -4.90 6.30
N GLN A 201 -9.71 -4.34 7.08
CA GLN A 201 -11.10 -4.76 7.18
C GLN A 201 -11.97 -3.51 7.04
N ILE A 202 -13.08 -3.60 6.29
CA ILE A 202 -13.99 -2.47 6.12
C ILE A 202 -15.09 -2.55 7.17
N LEU A 203 -15.20 -1.49 7.96
CA LEU A 203 -16.31 -1.24 8.89
C LEU A 203 -17.21 -0.17 8.29
N GLY A 204 -18.53 -0.41 8.27
CA GLY A 204 -19.54 0.60 7.90
C GLY A 204 -20.06 0.54 6.46
N HIS A 205 -19.59 -0.38 5.62
CA HIS A 205 -20.15 -0.56 4.26
C HIS A 205 -21.61 -1.07 4.34
N PRO A 206 -22.53 -0.66 3.44
CA PRO A 206 -23.98 -0.98 3.53
C PRO A 206 -24.31 -2.46 3.35
N HIS A 207 -23.30 -3.27 3.06
CA HIS A 207 -23.41 -4.70 2.83
C HIS A 207 -22.63 -5.51 3.85
N THR A 208 -21.98 -4.86 4.84
CA THR A 208 -21.23 -5.51 5.91
C THR A 208 -22.14 -5.71 7.12
N ASP A 209 -22.16 -6.93 7.64
CA ASP A 209 -22.73 -7.24 8.96
C ASP A 209 -21.64 -7.27 10.05
N VAL A 210 -22.02 -6.95 11.29
CA VAL A 210 -21.11 -6.96 12.45
C VAL A 210 -20.53 -8.35 12.67
N ALA A 211 -21.31 -9.41 12.47
CA ALA A 211 -20.82 -10.78 12.58
C ALA A 211 -19.77 -11.11 11.51
N GLU A 212 -19.89 -10.58 10.29
CA GLU A 212 -18.89 -10.74 9.23
C GLU A 212 -17.59 -9.99 9.54
N LEU A 213 -17.70 -8.80 10.13
CA LEU A 213 -16.54 -8.06 10.62
C LEU A 213 -15.82 -8.84 11.72
N GLU A 214 -16.55 -9.34 12.71
CA GLU A 214 -15.99 -10.14 13.79
C GLU A 214 -15.31 -11.41 13.24
N ALA A 215 -15.95 -12.10 12.29
CA ALA A 215 -15.35 -13.25 11.61
C ALA A 215 -14.05 -12.86 10.89
N SER A 216 -13.98 -11.67 10.29
CA SER A 216 -12.77 -11.15 9.65
C SER A 216 -11.65 -10.84 10.66
N MET A 217 -12.00 -10.35 11.85
CA MET A 217 -11.07 -10.15 12.97
C MET A 217 -10.50 -11.47 13.48
N HIS A 218 -11.36 -12.46 13.74
CA HIS A 218 -10.95 -13.80 14.17
C HIS A 218 -10.07 -14.47 13.13
N PHE A 219 -10.39 -14.31 11.84
CA PHE A 219 -9.57 -14.85 10.77
C PHE A 219 -8.16 -14.25 10.74
N ALA A 220 -8.03 -12.92 10.82
CA ALA A 220 -6.72 -12.27 10.89
C ALA A 220 -5.92 -12.74 12.12
N ASN A 221 -6.57 -12.85 13.28
CA ASN A 221 -5.94 -13.36 14.50
C ASN A 221 -5.52 -14.83 14.36
N SER A 222 -6.30 -15.68 13.68
CA SER A 222 -5.95 -17.08 13.43
C SER A 222 -4.67 -17.25 12.60
N LEU A 223 -4.32 -16.23 11.80
CA LEU A 223 -3.09 -16.16 11.02
C LEU A 223 -1.93 -15.48 11.78
N SER A 224 -2.14 -15.12 13.05
CA SER A 224 -1.18 -14.38 13.90
C SER A 224 -0.75 -13.02 13.35
N ILE A 225 -1.58 -12.41 12.49
CA ILE A 225 -1.33 -11.08 11.92
C ILE A 225 -2.22 -10.03 12.59
N ARG A 226 -1.90 -8.74 12.40
CA ARG A 226 -2.74 -7.66 12.90
C ARG A 226 -3.99 -7.50 12.03
N GLY A 227 -5.13 -7.19 12.65
CA GLY A 227 -6.31 -6.64 11.95
C GLY A 227 -6.37 -5.13 12.11
N MET A 228 -6.75 -4.41 11.07
CA MET A 228 -6.99 -2.96 11.14
C MET A 228 -8.30 -2.61 10.45
N GLN A 229 -9.22 -1.99 11.19
CA GLN A 229 -10.50 -1.54 10.66
C GLN A 229 -10.34 -0.17 10.00
N THR A 230 -10.80 -0.08 8.76
CA THR A 230 -10.96 1.17 8.02
C THR A 230 -12.43 1.50 8.02
N VAL A 231 -12.75 2.74 8.42
CA VAL A 231 -14.14 3.19 8.52
C VAL A 231 -14.55 3.75 7.18
N GLU A 232 -15.56 3.14 6.58
CA GLU A 232 -16.29 3.74 5.48
C GLU A 232 -17.46 4.54 6.08
N VAL A 233 -17.32 5.86 6.09
CA VAL A 233 -18.40 6.75 6.56
C VAL A 233 -19.34 6.98 5.39
N ILE A 234 -20.45 6.26 5.41
CA ILE A 234 -21.62 6.57 4.60
C ILE A 234 -22.55 7.38 5.50
N GLU A 235 -23.23 8.39 4.96
CA GLU A 235 -23.98 9.44 5.67
C GLU A 235 -25.03 8.97 6.72
N GLU A 236 -25.19 7.67 6.99
CA GLU A 236 -26.01 7.13 8.08
C GLU A 236 -25.40 5.89 8.77
N VAL A 237 -24.23 6.02 9.38
CA VAL A 237 -23.78 4.99 10.34
C VAL A 237 -24.39 5.28 11.73
N LYS A 238 -25.58 4.70 12.00
CA LYS A 238 -26.11 4.58 13.37
C LYS A 238 -25.31 3.52 14.13
N ILE A 239 -24.12 3.89 14.64
CA ILE A 239 -23.43 3.08 15.65
C ILE A 239 -24.24 3.17 16.95
N SER A 240 -25.00 2.11 17.24
CA SER A 240 -25.55 1.90 18.58
C SER A 240 -24.45 1.28 19.43
N LEU A 241 -23.75 2.11 20.20
CA LEU A 241 -22.81 1.68 21.24
C LEU A 241 -23.58 1.01 22.38
N ALA A 242 -23.88 -0.28 22.24
CA ALA A 242 -24.47 -1.12 23.27
C ALA A 242 -23.51 -2.25 23.66
N ALA A 243 -22.30 -1.92 24.14
CA ALA A 243 -21.38 -2.92 24.70
C ALA A 243 -20.36 -2.35 25.71
N GLN A 244 -20.71 -1.29 26.46
CA GLN A 244 -19.84 -0.72 27.50
C GLN A 244 -20.51 -0.54 28.87
N LYS A 245 -21.58 -1.27 29.16
CA LYS A 245 -22.19 -1.30 30.51
C LYS A 245 -22.44 -2.73 31.00
N SER A 246 -21.38 -3.51 31.20
CA SER A 246 -21.43 -4.70 32.05
C SER A 246 -20.03 -5.10 32.51
N CYS A 247 -19.33 -4.19 33.19
CA CYS A 247 -18.16 -4.57 33.98
C CYS A 247 -17.90 -3.49 35.04
N HIS A 248 -18.86 -3.27 35.94
CA HIS A 248 -18.66 -2.66 37.26
C HIS A 248 -19.91 -2.92 38.12
N THR A 249 -19.91 -4.10 38.75
CA THR A 249 -20.53 -4.39 40.06
C THR A 249 -19.77 -5.56 40.64
#